data_AF-A0A7S1C2T4-F1
#
_entry.id   AF-A0A7S1C2T4-F1
#
_cell.length_a   1.000
_cell.length_b   1.000
_cell.length_c   1.000
_cell.angle_alpha   90.00
_cell.angle_beta   90.00
_cell.angle_gamma   90.00
#
_symmetry.space_group_name_H-M   'P 1'
#
loop_
_entity.id
_entity.type
_entity.pdbx_description
1 polymer ?
#
loop_
_entity_poly.entity_id
_entity_poly.type
_entity_poly.pdbx_seq_one_letter_code
_entity_poly.pdbx_strand_id
1 'polypeptide(L)'
;YDLDSGGVGAPEAPKLPPGATNAAMEASIGPSSHTNPLVTLESQVAALAAEDRLAASRLMSEYLGLRVGYSLWVGPSQAQTPQNTAGLYLRGYAPPGTVVAMYPGRAYSSEMMLKAKDFAHLANPDVPRHFVVRFDGTLIDVHGVI
;
A
#
# COMPACT_ATOMS: atom_id res chain seq x y z
N TYR A 1 -5.07 -53.21 42.60
CA TYR A 1 -4.20 -52.02 42.55
C TYR A 1 -4.84 -51.08 41.55
N ASP A 2 -5.45 -50.01 42.07
CA ASP A 2 -6.09 -48.92 41.33
C ASP A 2 -5.05 -48.15 40.52
N LEU A 3 -5.34 -47.89 39.24
CA LEU A 3 -4.56 -46.96 38.39
C LEU A 3 -5.53 -46.11 37.55
N ASP A 4 -6.49 -45.48 38.24
CA ASP A 4 -7.39 -44.48 37.68
C ASP A 4 -7.15 -43.14 38.40
N SER A 5 -6.10 -42.40 37.99
CA SER A 5 -5.93 -40.97 38.32
C SER A 5 -4.72 -40.36 37.58
N GLY A 6 -4.75 -40.39 36.26
CA GLY A 6 -3.74 -39.73 35.41
C GLY A 6 -4.27 -38.43 34.80
N GLY A 7 -4.85 -37.54 35.60
CA GLY A 7 -5.32 -36.24 35.14
C GLY A 7 -4.14 -35.35 34.76
N VAL A 8 -3.85 -35.25 33.45
CA VAL A 8 -2.93 -34.24 32.93
C VAL A 8 -3.63 -32.89 33.09
N GLY A 9 -3.16 -32.06 34.02
CA GLY A 9 -3.74 -30.76 34.30
C GLY A 9 -3.76 -29.90 33.04
N ALA A 10 -4.94 -29.40 32.67
CA ALA A 10 -5.08 -28.41 31.60
C ALA A 10 -4.21 -27.18 31.94
N PRO A 11 -3.52 -26.57 30.97
CA PRO A 11 -2.78 -25.34 31.21
C PRO A 11 -3.75 -24.26 31.71
N GLU A 12 -3.38 -23.61 32.81
CA GLU A 12 -4.17 -22.55 33.46
C GLU A 12 -4.42 -21.43 32.44
N ALA A 13 -5.70 -21.19 32.11
CA ALA A 13 -6.07 -20.08 31.25
C ALA A 13 -5.63 -18.75 31.90
N PRO A 14 -5.09 -17.79 31.14
CA PRO A 14 -4.65 -16.52 31.69
C PRO A 14 -5.82 -15.83 32.40
N LYS A 15 -5.68 -15.66 33.72
CA LYS A 15 -6.66 -14.94 34.55
C LYS A 15 -6.71 -13.49 34.09
N LEU A 16 -7.85 -13.09 33.54
CA LEU A 16 -8.14 -11.70 33.25
C LEU A 16 -8.11 -10.90 34.56
N PRO A 17 -7.60 -9.65 34.55
CA PRO A 17 -7.58 -8.80 35.73
C PRO A 17 -9.02 -8.62 36.27
N PRO A 18 -9.19 -8.57 37.60
CA PRO A 18 -10.50 -8.37 38.22
C PRO A 18 -11.03 -6.99 37.80
N GLY A 19 -11.95 -6.99 36.82
CA GLY A 19 -12.41 -5.78 36.13
C GLY A 19 -12.73 -5.99 34.65
N ALA A 20 -12.31 -7.11 34.04
CA ALA A 20 -12.77 -7.50 32.70
C ALA A 20 -14.17 -8.14 32.77
N THR A 21 -15.14 -7.39 33.28
CA THR A 21 -16.55 -7.68 33.01
C THR A 21 -16.78 -7.51 31.52
N ASN A 22 -17.51 -8.46 30.91
CA ASN A 22 -18.11 -8.32 29.59
C ASN A 22 -18.51 -6.86 29.40
N ALA A 23 -17.97 -6.19 28.37
CA ALA A 23 -18.35 -4.83 28.02
C ALA A 23 -19.82 -4.85 27.54
N ALA A 24 -20.73 -5.00 28.51
CA ALA A 24 -22.09 -4.55 28.38
C ALA A 24 -21.98 -3.05 28.12
N MET A 25 -22.37 -2.67 26.92
CA MET A 25 -22.54 -1.30 26.47
C MET A 25 -23.43 -0.56 27.48
N GLU A 26 -22.85 0.07 28.49
CA GLU A 26 -23.54 1.12 29.23
C GLU A 26 -23.51 2.38 28.36
N ALA A 27 -24.69 2.77 27.86
CA ALA A 27 -24.87 4.00 27.12
C ALA A 27 -24.63 5.19 28.06
N SER A 28 -23.43 5.76 27.98
CA SER A 28 -23.10 7.05 28.59
C SER A 28 -23.90 8.16 27.89
N ILE A 29 -25.00 8.60 28.51
CA ILE A 29 -25.73 9.82 28.11
C ILE A 29 -25.05 11.02 28.80
N GLY A 30 -23.94 11.46 28.22
CA GLY A 30 -23.34 12.77 28.47
C GLY A 30 -23.35 13.58 27.16
N PRO A 31 -23.36 14.91 27.20
CA PRO A 31 -23.26 15.72 25.98
C PRO A 31 -21.91 15.44 25.31
N SER A 32 -21.93 14.58 24.29
CA SER A 32 -20.75 14.16 23.55
C SER A 32 -20.24 15.33 22.73
N SER A 33 -19.16 15.97 23.17
CA SER A 33 -18.40 16.95 22.35
C SER A 33 -17.53 16.28 21.28
N HIS A 34 -17.59 14.95 21.19
CA HIS A 34 -16.95 14.16 20.15
C HIS A 34 -18.04 13.44 19.37
N THR A 35 -18.36 13.98 18.19
CA THR A 35 -19.11 13.30 17.15
C THR A 35 -18.25 12.15 16.65
N ASN A 36 -18.23 11.03 17.37
CA ASN A 36 -17.79 9.78 16.77
C ASN A 36 -18.99 9.30 15.96
N PRO A 37 -18.98 9.40 14.62
CA PRO A 37 -20.12 8.98 13.83
C PRO A 37 -20.40 7.52 14.17
N LEU A 38 -21.63 7.23 14.60
CA LEU A 38 -22.09 5.87 14.82
C LEU A 38 -21.71 5.04 13.60
N VAL A 39 -20.97 3.95 13.82
CA VAL A 39 -20.53 3.05 12.75
C VAL A 39 -21.78 2.49 12.07
N THR A 40 -22.16 3.08 10.94
CA THR A 40 -23.34 2.67 10.18
C THR A 40 -23.09 1.31 9.54
N LEU A 41 -24.14 0.53 9.30
CA LEU A 41 -24.03 -0.74 8.58
C LEU A 41 -23.28 -0.58 7.25
N GLU A 42 -23.52 0.53 6.55
CA GLU A 42 -22.83 0.88 5.30
C GLU A 42 -21.31 1.03 5.48
N SER A 43 -20.87 1.67 6.58
CA SER A 43 -19.44 1.78 6.90
C SER A 43 -18.78 0.42 7.22
N GLN A 44 -19.52 -0.50 7.85
CA GLN A 44 -19.02 -1.86 8.15
C GLN A 44 -18.89 -2.70 6.87
N VAL A 45 -19.88 -2.62 5.97
CA VAL A 45 -19.85 -3.31 4.67
C VAL A 45 -18.72 -2.75 3.80
N ALA A 46 -18.51 -1.42 3.79
CA ALA A 46 -17.40 -0.81 3.06
C ALA A 46 -16.03 -1.23 3.62
N ALA A 47 -15.90 -1.32 4.94
CA ALA A 47 -14.68 -1.80 5.58
C ALA A 47 -14.38 -3.27 5.22
N LEU A 48 -15.39 -4.14 5.28
CA LEU A 48 -15.25 -5.55 4.88
C LEU A 48 -14.85 -5.68 3.41
N ALA A 49 -15.47 -4.92 2.51
CA ALA A 49 -15.11 -4.92 1.10
C ALA A 49 -13.67 -4.41 0.86
N ALA A 50 -13.19 -3.48 1.68
CA ALA A 50 -11.80 -3.01 1.62
C ALA A 50 -10.82 -4.09 2.10
N GLU A 51 -11.15 -4.81 3.19
CA GLU A 51 -10.37 -5.94 3.69
C GLU A 51 -10.29 -7.08 2.66
N ASP A 52 -11.40 -7.45 2.05
CA ASP A 52 -11.46 -8.47 0.99
C ASP A 52 -10.61 -8.07 -0.22
N ARG A 53 -10.65 -6.79 -0.62
CA ARG A 53 -9.82 -6.27 -1.71
C ARG A 53 -8.33 -6.36 -1.37
N LEU A 54 -7.95 -6.05 -0.14
CA LEU A 54 -6.56 -6.16 0.33
C LEU A 54 -6.08 -7.61 0.35
N ALA A 55 -6.92 -8.53 0.85
CA ALA A 55 -6.64 -9.96 0.87
C ALA A 55 -6.46 -10.52 -0.55
N ALA A 56 -7.38 -10.17 -1.47
CA ALA A 56 -7.30 -10.56 -2.88
C ALA A 56 -6.04 -9.99 -3.56
N SER A 57 -5.70 -8.73 -3.30
CA SER A 57 -4.48 -8.11 -3.81
C SER A 57 -3.23 -8.86 -3.34
N ARG A 58 -3.17 -9.23 -2.06
CA ARG A 58 -2.03 -9.97 -1.50
C ARG A 58 -1.88 -11.34 -2.14
N LEU A 59 -2.97 -12.11 -2.23
CA LEU A 59 -2.97 -13.42 -2.88
C LEU A 59 -2.52 -13.34 -4.34
N MET A 60 -3.00 -12.32 -5.06
CA MET A 60 -2.59 -12.08 -6.45
C MET A 60 -1.09 -11.73 -6.55
N SER A 61 -0.58 -10.88 -5.67
CA SER A 61 0.85 -10.55 -5.61
C SER A 61 1.71 -11.77 -5.32
N GLU A 62 1.30 -12.63 -4.39
CA GLU A 62 1.99 -13.89 -4.08
C GLU A 62 1.98 -14.84 -5.29
N TYR A 63 0.83 -15.02 -5.94
CA TYR A 63 0.70 -15.85 -7.15
C TYR A 63 1.54 -15.34 -8.32
N LEU A 64 1.52 -14.02 -8.57
CA LEU A 64 2.35 -13.39 -9.59
C LEU A 64 3.83 -13.54 -9.27
N GLY A 65 4.23 -13.39 -8.00
CA GLY A 65 5.60 -13.61 -7.57
C GLY A 65 6.09 -15.04 -7.87
N LEU A 66 5.24 -16.04 -7.60
CA LEU A 66 5.53 -17.44 -7.91
C LEU A 66 5.65 -17.70 -9.42
N ARG A 67 4.80 -17.07 -10.24
CA ARG A 67 4.76 -17.29 -11.69
C ARG A 67 5.86 -16.53 -12.45
N VAL A 68 6.14 -15.31 -12.04
CA VAL A 68 7.09 -14.41 -12.71
C VAL A 68 8.53 -14.67 -12.23
N GLY A 69 8.71 -15.17 -11.00
CA GLY A 69 10.01 -15.57 -10.47
C GLY A 69 10.89 -14.41 -9.98
N TYR A 70 10.40 -13.18 -10.09
CA TYR A 70 11.03 -12.00 -9.51
C TYR A 70 9.99 -11.02 -8.95
N SER A 71 10.45 -10.13 -8.08
CA SER A 71 9.69 -9.02 -7.51
C SER A 71 10.57 -7.78 -7.43
N LEU A 72 9.92 -6.62 -7.36
CA LEU A 72 10.61 -5.35 -7.19
C LEU A 72 10.40 -4.85 -5.76
N TRP A 73 11.42 -4.21 -5.20
CA TRP A 73 11.32 -3.54 -3.92
C TRP A 73 11.97 -2.16 -3.97
N VAL A 74 11.42 -1.22 -3.22
CA VAL A 74 11.95 0.14 -3.12
C VAL A 74 12.75 0.24 -1.84
N GLY A 75 13.99 0.71 -1.97
CA GLY A 75 14.93 0.87 -0.87
C GLY A 75 15.65 2.21 -0.91
N PRO A 76 16.51 2.51 0.08
CA PRO A 76 17.39 3.66 -0.01
C PRO A 76 18.34 3.48 -1.20
N SER A 77 18.52 4.53 -2.01
CA SER A 77 19.49 4.52 -3.12
C SER A 77 20.90 4.24 -2.59
N GLN A 78 21.71 3.49 -3.35
CA GLN A 78 23.14 3.32 -3.07
C GLN A 78 23.97 4.57 -3.43
N ALA A 79 23.47 5.39 -4.35
CA ALA A 79 24.07 6.66 -4.75
C ALA A 79 23.13 7.79 -4.30
N GLN A 80 23.12 8.06 -2.99
CA GLN A 80 22.23 9.07 -2.42
C GLN A 80 22.65 10.47 -2.88
N THR A 81 21.72 11.17 -3.50
CA THR A 81 21.82 12.62 -3.74
C THR A 81 20.60 13.30 -3.11
N PRO A 82 20.58 14.63 -2.94
CA PRO A 82 19.41 15.32 -2.42
C PRO A 82 18.12 15.05 -3.22
N GLN A 83 18.25 14.71 -4.50
CA GLN A 83 17.15 14.41 -5.41
C GLN A 83 16.88 12.90 -5.56
N ASN A 84 17.87 12.03 -5.28
CA ASN A 84 17.79 10.58 -5.50
C ASN A 84 17.96 9.82 -4.19
N THR A 85 16.91 9.78 -3.39
CA THR A 85 16.91 9.12 -2.08
C THR A 85 16.47 7.65 -2.15
N ALA A 86 15.67 7.29 -3.15
CA ALA A 86 15.13 5.95 -3.33
C ALA A 86 15.73 5.24 -4.55
N GLY A 87 15.91 3.92 -4.43
CA GLY A 87 16.32 3.01 -5.48
C GLY A 87 15.30 1.89 -5.67
N LEU A 88 15.22 1.39 -6.90
CA LEU A 88 14.40 0.24 -7.26
C LEU A 88 15.29 -0.99 -7.42
N TYR A 89 14.97 -2.06 -6.72
CA TYR A 89 15.80 -3.25 -6.65
C TYR A 89 15.01 -4.47 -7.10
N LEU A 90 15.71 -5.38 -7.78
CA LEU A 90 15.18 -6.67 -8.19
C LEU A 90 15.47 -7.72 -7.13
N ARG A 91 14.44 -8.48 -6.74
CA ARG A 91 14.57 -9.69 -5.92
C ARG A 91 14.17 -10.90 -6.76
N GLY A 92 15.08 -11.85 -6.92
CA GLY A 92 14.93 -12.99 -7.82
C GLY A 92 15.78 -12.82 -9.06
N TYR A 93 15.41 -13.51 -10.14
CA TYR A 93 16.16 -13.47 -11.41
C TYR A 93 15.24 -13.04 -12.55
N ALA A 94 15.67 -12.05 -13.31
CA ALA A 94 15.05 -11.64 -14.56
C ALA A 94 16.06 -11.87 -15.70
N PRO A 95 15.76 -12.75 -16.67
CA PRO A 95 16.61 -12.95 -17.84
C PRO A 95 16.84 -11.65 -18.63
N PRO A 96 17.97 -11.50 -19.33
CA PRO A 96 18.18 -10.38 -20.24
C PRO A 96 17.04 -10.23 -21.25
N GLY A 97 16.55 -8.99 -21.45
CA GLY A 97 15.39 -8.70 -22.30
C GLY A 97 14.03 -8.78 -21.61
N THR A 98 13.99 -9.15 -20.32
CA THR A 98 12.75 -9.17 -19.53
C THR A 98 12.28 -7.75 -19.17
N VAL A 99 10.97 -7.50 -19.31
CA VAL A 99 10.35 -6.26 -18.85
C VAL A 99 10.14 -6.30 -17.34
N VAL A 100 10.92 -5.52 -16.60
CA VAL A 100 10.86 -5.49 -15.12
C VAL A 100 9.87 -4.47 -14.58
N ALA A 101 9.75 -3.31 -15.22
CA ALA A 101 8.89 -2.20 -14.82
C ALA A 101 8.50 -1.35 -16.03
N MET A 102 7.44 -0.56 -15.87
CA MET A 102 7.06 0.50 -16.80
C MET A 102 7.25 1.85 -16.10
N TYR A 103 7.48 2.91 -16.86
CA TYR A 103 7.45 4.28 -16.35
C TYR A 103 6.04 4.84 -16.50
N PRO A 104 5.19 4.82 -15.45
CA PRO A 104 3.88 5.46 -15.50
C PRO A 104 4.05 6.98 -15.51
N GLY A 105 3.10 7.68 -16.10
CA GLY A 105 3.10 9.14 -16.12
C GLY A 105 2.24 9.72 -17.22
N ARG A 106 2.18 11.06 -17.28
CA ARG A 106 1.49 11.78 -18.35
C ARG A 106 2.40 11.87 -19.57
N ALA A 107 1.88 11.48 -20.73
CA ALA A 107 2.58 11.54 -22.00
C ALA A 107 2.25 12.86 -22.72
N TYR A 108 3.27 13.58 -23.18
CA TYR A 108 3.15 14.81 -23.94
C TYR A 108 3.81 14.65 -25.30
N SER A 109 3.06 14.91 -26.37
CA SER A 109 3.66 15.10 -27.69
C SER A 109 4.38 16.45 -27.77
N SER A 110 5.23 16.63 -28.78
CA SER A 110 5.92 17.89 -29.03
C SER A 110 4.96 19.08 -29.18
N GLU A 111 3.82 18.88 -29.85
CA GLU A 111 2.78 19.91 -29.97
C GLU A 111 2.12 20.24 -28.62
N MET A 112 1.84 19.21 -27.81
CA MET A 112 1.26 19.40 -26.48
C MET A 112 2.21 20.18 -25.58
N MET A 113 3.52 19.95 -25.66
CA MET A 113 4.50 20.70 -24.89
C MET A 113 4.54 22.19 -25.23
N LEU A 114 4.46 22.53 -26.52
CA LEU A 114 4.43 23.92 -26.96
C LEU A 114 3.20 24.65 -26.42
N LYS A 115 2.05 23.95 -26.36
CA LYS A 115 0.80 24.48 -25.79
C LYS A 115 0.76 24.46 -24.26
N ALA A 116 1.48 23.53 -23.64
CA ALA A 116 1.50 23.36 -22.19
C ALA A 116 2.38 24.39 -21.46
N LYS A 117 2.99 25.35 -22.19
CA LYS A 117 3.67 26.52 -21.62
C LYS A 117 2.75 27.34 -20.69
N ASP A 118 1.43 27.21 -20.85
CA ASP A 118 0.41 27.93 -20.06
C ASP A 118 -0.26 27.06 -18.98
N PHE A 119 -0.05 25.73 -18.97
CA PHE A 119 -0.56 24.87 -17.90
C PHE A 119 0.53 24.70 -16.85
N ALA A 120 0.38 25.44 -15.76
CA ALA A 120 1.28 25.59 -14.61
C ALA A 120 2.08 24.33 -14.19
N HIS A 121 1.63 23.11 -14.49
CA HIS A 121 2.36 21.88 -14.24
C HIS A 121 3.69 21.74 -15.00
N LEU A 122 3.84 22.26 -16.23
CA LEU A 122 5.11 22.22 -16.99
C LEU A 122 6.00 23.47 -16.84
N ALA A 123 5.61 24.48 -16.05
CA ALA A 123 6.49 25.61 -15.71
C ALA A 123 6.74 25.79 -14.21
N ASN A 124 6.00 25.10 -13.33
CA ASN A 124 6.21 25.16 -11.88
C ASN A 124 7.58 24.58 -11.45
N PRO A 125 8.48 25.38 -10.86
CA PRO A 125 9.78 24.93 -10.35
C PRO A 125 9.69 24.14 -9.03
N ASP A 126 8.56 24.20 -8.31
CA ASP A 126 8.37 23.53 -7.02
C ASP A 126 8.09 22.03 -7.15
N VAL A 127 7.81 21.54 -8.36
CA VAL A 127 7.57 20.12 -8.63
C VAL A 127 8.85 19.49 -9.18
N PRO A 128 9.45 18.50 -8.50
CA PRO A 128 10.62 17.79 -9.03
C PRO A 128 10.22 17.03 -10.28
N ARG A 129 10.93 17.24 -11.39
CA ARG A 129 10.55 16.64 -12.68
C ARG A 129 11.57 15.65 -13.17
N HIS A 130 11.04 14.51 -13.55
CA HIS A 130 11.79 13.46 -14.19
C HIS A 130 11.08 13.13 -15.48
N PHE A 131 11.65 13.60 -16.58
CA PHE A 131 11.11 13.33 -17.90
C PHE A 131 11.82 12.12 -18.51
N VAL A 132 11.04 11.20 -19.05
CA VAL A 132 11.55 10.09 -19.85
C VAL A 132 11.22 10.37 -21.31
N VAL A 133 12.26 10.52 -22.13
CA VAL A 133 12.11 10.72 -23.57
C VAL A 133 11.84 9.38 -24.24
N ARG A 134 10.75 9.26 -24.98
CA ARG A 134 10.48 8.11 -25.84
C ARG A 134 11.10 8.32 -27.22
N PHE A 135 11.30 7.21 -27.93
CA PHE A 135 11.86 7.21 -29.29
C PHE A 135 11.00 7.97 -30.32
N ASP A 136 9.69 8.07 -30.08
CA ASP A 136 8.72 8.76 -30.93
C ASP A 136 8.65 10.27 -30.69
N GLY A 137 9.55 10.82 -29.86
CA GLY A 137 9.57 12.24 -29.49
C GLY A 137 8.54 12.62 -28.43
N THR A 138 7.79 11.65 -27.89
CA THR A 138 6.89 11.87 -26.75
C THR A 138 7.70 11.94 -25.45
N LEU A 139 7.30 12.84 -24.55
CA LEU A 139 7.88 12.99 -23.23
C LEU A 139 6.92 12.47 -22.16
N ILE A 140 7.41 11.58 -21.30
CA ILE A 140 6.64 11.09 -20.14
C ILE A 140 7.08 11.88 -18.91
N ASP A 141 6.12 12.55 -18.26
CA ASP A 141 6.29 13.10 -16.92
C ASP A 141 5.85 12.09 -15.88
N VAL A 142 6.81 11.50 -15.16
CA VAL A 142 6.55 10.44 -14.16
C VAL A 142 5.92 10.97 -12.87
N HIS A 143 5.95 12.29 -12.65
CA HIS A 143 5.29 12.94 -11.50
C HIS A 143 3.87 13.42 -11.84
N GLY A 144 3.50 13.36 -13.12
CA GLY A 144 2.14 13.64 -13.57
C GLY A 144 1.19 12.52 -13.13
N VAL A 145 0.35 12.79 -12.12
CA VAL A 145 -0.72 11.89 -11.69
C VAL A 145 -1.74 11.75 -12.83
N ILE A 146 -2.00 10.52 -13.27
CA ILE A 146 -3.01 10.20 -14.30
C ILE A 146 -4.40 10.44 -13.75
#